data_AF-B7PMZ1-F1
#
_entry.id   AF-B7PMZ1-F1
#
_cell.length_a   1.000
_cell.length_b   1.000
_cell.length_c   1.000
_cell.angle_alpha   90.00
_cell.angle_beta   90.00
_cell.angle_gamma   90.00
#
_symmetry.space_group_name_H-M   'P 1'
#
loop_
_entity.id
_entity.type
_entity.pdbx_description
1 polymer ?
#
loop_
_entity_poly.entity_id
_entity_poly.type
_entity_poly.pdbx_seq_one_letter_code
_entity_poly.pdbx_strand_id
1 'polypeptide(L)'
;MTTIGLLLCLLLHIRTPTGYRFLRENDILPLPSVKTVRKYISMVGLKCGFDQDFFLSLKIKLQHKAESEKHGILIFDEIQQKAFKIGSEWVKWAHYEALFHQDQLVPGDLRVCPKLTVAHIHPSQTDKTMVKLATQVFSASMAGGLNYYQGQGIPELVDCEGTIHFTMRLNNLFDALNRRYPAEGL
;
A
#
# COMPACT_ATOMS: atom_id res chain seq x y z
N MET A 1 -23.19 -8.27 34.45
CA MET A 1 -23.05 -8.40 32.98
C MET A 1 -22.32 -9.69 32.70
N THR A 2 -22.92 -10.60 31.93
CA THR A 2 -22.28 -11.85 31.49
C THR A 2 -21.11 -11.54 30.55
N THR A 3 -20.15 -12.45 30.44
CA THR A 3 -19.01 -12.35 29.50
C THR A 3 -19.44 -12.07 28.06
N ILE A 4 -20.59 -12.62 27.65
CA ILE A 4 -21.24 -12.38 26.34
C ILE A 4 -21.66 -10.90 26.17
N GLY A 5 -22.21 -10.28 27.22
CA GLY A 5 -22.62 -8.87 27.16
C GLY A 5 -21.44 -7.91 27.01
N LEU A 6 -20.30 -8.22 27.66
CA LEU A 6 -19.07 -7.44 27.52
C LEU A 6 -18.46 -7.58 26.13
N LEU A 7 -18.47 -8.79 25.56
CA LEU A 7 -18.03 -9.03 24.19
C LEU A 7 -18.87 -8.24 23.17
N LEU A 8 -20.19 -8.24 23.32
CA LEU A 8 -21.09 -7.48 22.45
C LEU A 8 -20.83 -5.97 22.54
N CYS A 9 -20.62 -5.45 23.75
CA CYS A 9 -20.25 -4.04 23.96
C CYS A 9 -18.92 -3.69 23.27
N LEU A 10 -17.95 -4.59 23.34
CA LEU A 10 -16.63 -4.42 22.73
C LEU A 10 -16.72 -4.47 21.19
N LEU A 11 -17.47 -5.42 20.62
CA LEU A 11 -17.73 -5.51 19.19
C LEU A 11 -18.46 -4.26 18.65
N LEU A 12 -19.46 -3.76 19.39
CA LEU A 12 -20.17 -2.54 19.04
C LEU A 12 -19.25 -1.30 19.08
N HIS A 13 -18.37 -1.23 20.08
CA HIS A 13 -17.37 -0.16 20.19
C HIS A 13 -16.33 -0.20 19.06
N ILE A 14 -15.86 -1.39 18.68
CA ILE A 14 -14.92 -1.58 17.55
C ILE A 14 -15.56 -1.16 16.23
N ARG A 15 -16.83 -1.54 16.00
CA ARG A 15 -17.51 -1.25 14.72
C ARG A 15 -17.95 0.21 14.59
N THR A 16 -18.44 0.81 15.68
CA THR A 16 -19.01 2.17 15.67
C THR A 16 -18.79 2.87 17.02
N PRO A 17 -17.62 3.49 17.24
CA PRO A 17 -17.30 4.15 18.51
C PRO A 17 -18.13 5.42 18.76
N THR A 18 -18.63 6.06 17.70
CA THR A 18 -19.55 7.20 17.78
C THR A 18 -20.96 6.74 18.16
N GLY A 19 -21.49 5.70 17.48
CA GLY A 19 -22.77 5.08 17.82
C GLY A 19 -22.79 4.53 19.25
N TYR A 20 -21.69 3.92 19.70
CA TYR A 20 -21.54 3.45 21.08
C TYR A 20 -21.70 4.59 22.11
N ARG A 21 -21.10 5.76 21.84
CA ARG A 21 -21.22 6.93 22.71
C ARG A 21 -22.64 7.49 22.69
N PHE A 22 -23.24 7.61 21.51
CA PHE A 22 -24.62 8.07 21.37
C PHE A 22 -25.61 7.19 22.14
N LEU A 23 -25.54 5.87 21.99
CA LEU A 23 -26.43 4.93 22.67
C LEU A 23 -26.27 4.97 24.20
N ARG A 24 -25.07 5.29 24.68
CA ARG A 24 -24.77 5.45 26.11
C ARG A 24 -25.22 6.81 26.65
N GLU A 25 -24.97 7.89 25.91
CA GLU A 25 -25.25 9.27 26.35
C GLU A 25 -26.75 9.58 26.34
N ASN A 26 -27.52 8.88 25.50
CA ASN A 26 -28.97 8.99 25.45
C ASN A 26 -29.68 7.89 26.27
N ASP A 27 -28.94 7.14 27.09
CA ASP A 27 -29.44 6.05 27.94
C ASP A 27 -30.32 5.00 27.22
N ILE A 28 -30.11 4.82 25.91
CA ILE A 28 -30.87 3.88 25.06
C ILE A 28 -30.52 2.43 25.44
N LEU A 29 -29.25 2.18 25.78
CA LEU A 29 -28.77 0.90 26.25
C LEU A 29 -27.86 1.08 27.47
N PRO A 30 -27.93 0.19 28.48
CA PRO A 30 -27.06 0.24 29.64
C PRO A 30 -25.63 -0.23 29.26
N LEU A 31 -24.85 0.68 28.67
CA LEU A 31 -23.51 0.41 28.16
C LEU A 31 -22.42 0.84 29.16
N PRO A 32 -21.34 0.04 29.32
CA PRO A 32 -20.21 0.44 30.15
C PRO A 32 -19.50 1.69 29.62
N SER A 33 -18.72 2.35 30.47
CA SER A 33 -17.95 3.51 30.03
C SER A 33 -16.87 3.10 29.02
N VAL A 34 -16.51 4.01 28.10
CA VAL A 34 -15.40 3.78 27.16
C VAL A 34 -14.09 3.47 27.90
N LYS A 35 -13.88 4.05 29.10
CA LYS A 35 -12.73 3.73 29.98
C LYS A 35 -12.76 2.26 30.41
N THR A 36 -13.94 1.76 30.77
CA THR A 36 -14.16 0.36 31.15
C THR A 36 -13.88 -0.58 29.98
N VAL A 37 -14.37 -0.27 28.77
CA VAL A 37 -14.09 -1.07 27.55
C VAL A 37 -12.60 -1.10 27.23
N ARG A 38 -11.91 0.05 27.28
CA ARG A 38 -10.45 0.12 27.08
C ARG A 38 -9.68 -0.66 28.13
N LYS A 39 -10.11 -0.61 29.40
CA LYS A 39 -9.51 -1.41 30.48
C LYS A 39 -9.63 -2.91 30.19
N TYR A 40 -10.79 -3.38 29.73
CA TYR A 40 -10.95 -4.79 29.34
C TYR A 40 -10.06 -5.17 28.15
N ILE A 41 -9.95 -4.33 27.12
CA ILE A 41 -9.03 -4.57 26.00
C ILE A 41 -7.58 -4.68 26.49
N SER A 42 -7.15 -3.79 27.41
CA SER A 42 -5.80 -3.84 27.98
C SER A 42 -5.53 -5.05 28.87
N MET A 43 -6.57 -5.69 29.39
CA MET A 43 -6.46 -6.93 30.16
C MET A 43 -6.34 -8.17 29.27
N VAL A 44 -6.70 -8.05 27.99
CA VAL A 44 -6.41 -9.09 27.00
C VAL A 44 -4.92 -9.02 26.71
N GLY A 45 -4.16 -9.97 27.24
CA GLY A 45 -2.72 -10.07 27.05
C GLY A 45 -2.37 -10.46 25.62
N LEU A 46 -2.45 -9.49 24.70
CA LEU A 46 -2.02 -9.64 23.31
C LEU A 46 -0.49 -9.83 23.30
N LYS A 47 -0.04 -11.05 23.02
CA LYS A 47 1.37 -11.35 22.81
C LYS A 47 1.76 -10.95 21.39
N CYS A 48 2.97 -10.42 21.21
CA CYS A 48 3.55 -10.22 19.89
C CYS A 48 3.97 -11.59 19.31
N GLY A 49 3.68 -11.84 18.04
CA GLY A 49 4.04 -13.07 17.34
C GLY A 49 2.82 -13.89 16.89
N PHE A 50 3.09 -15.15 16.53
CA PHE A 50 2.09 -16.09 16.03
C PHE A 50 1.29 -16.68 17.20
N ASP A 51 -0.02 -16.43 17.22
CA ASP A 51 -0.94 -17.01 18.19
C ASP A 51 -1.35 -18.42 17.77
N GLN A 52 -0.88 -19.43 18.50
CA GLN A 52 -1.18 -20.85 18.23
C GLN A 52 -2.68 -21.15 18.33
N ASP A 53 -3.39 -20.50 19.25
CA ASP A 53 -4.83 -20.70 19.44
C ASP A 53 -5.61 -20.09 18.26
N PHE A 54 -5.11 -19.00 17.69
CA PHE A 54 -5.62 -18.44 16.43
C PHE A 54 -5.44 -19.42 15.27
N PHE A 55 -4.27 -20.03 15.09
CA PHE A 55 -4.05 -21.00 14.01
C PHE A 55 -4.89 -22.27 14.17
N LEU A 56 -5.10 -22.73 15.41
CA LEU A 56 -6.01 -23.84 15.69
C LEU A 56 -7.45 -23.49 15.28
N SER A 57 -7.91 -22.30 15.67
CA SER A 57 -9.24 -21.78 15.29
C SER A 57 -9.38 -21.61 13.78
N LEU A 58 -8.33 -21.13 13.12
CA LEU A 58 -8.26 -20.98 11.67
C LEU A 58 -8.35 -22.35 10.98
N LYS A 59 -7.65 -23.37 11.49
CA LYS A 59 -7.71 -24.74 10.96
C LYS A 59 -9.12 -25.30 11.01
N ILE A 60 -9.82 -25.18 12.14
CA ILE A 60 -11.21 -25.62 12.29
C ILE A 60 -12.12 -24.90 11.28
N LYS A 61 -11.94 -23.58 11.10
CA LYS A 61 -12.73 -22.80 10.15
C LYS A 61 -12.47 -23.19 8.68
N LEU A 62 -11.24 -23.59 8.35
CA LEU A 62 -10.85 -24.00 7.00
C LEU A 62 -11.21 -25.45 6.67
N GLN A 63 -11.45 -26.31 7.66
CA GLN A 63 -11.84 -27.72 7.46
C GLN A 63 -13.16 -27.86 6.68
N HIS A 64 -14.10 -26.92 6.88
CA HIS A 64 -15.41 -26.93 6.23
C HIS A 64 -15.44 -26.28 4.84
N LYS A 65 -14.31 -25.78 4.34
CA LYS A 65 -14.22 -25.10 3.04
C LYS A 65 -13.76 -26.02 1.92
N ALA A 66 -14.17 -25.71 0.69
CA ALA A 66 -13.70 -26.41 -0.50
C ALA A 66 -12.21 -26.15 -0.74
N GLU A 67 -11.54 -27.05 -1.46
CA GLU A 67 -10.08 -26.99 -1.68
C GLU A 67 -9.63 -25.74 -2.43
N SER A 68 -10.45 -25.25 -3.37
CA SER A 68 -10.25 -23.96 -4.04
C SER A 68 -10.29 -22.77 -3.08
N GLU A 69 -11.14 -22.81 -2.06
CA GLU A 69 -11.32 -21.72 -1.08
C GLU A 69 -10.27 -21.71 0.05
N LYS A 70 -9.42 -22.74 0.11
CA LYS A 70 -8.28 -22.80 1.05
C LYS A 70 -7.08 -22.02 0.53
N HIS A 71 -7.10 -21.62 -0.75
CA HIS A 71 -6.07 -20.76 -1.33
C HIS A 71 -6.23 -19.34 -0.78
N GLY A 72 -5.24 -18.89 -0.01
CA GLY A 72 -5.17 -17.55 0.53
C GLY A 72 -3.88 -16.87 0.12
N ILE A 73 -3.91 -15.54 0.00
CA ILE A 73 -2.72 -14.72 -0.25
C ILE A 73 -2.34 -14.09 1.08
N LEU A 74 -1.09 -14.29 1.49
CA LEU A 74 -0.52 -13.62 2.65
C LEU A 74 0.15 -12.33 2.18
N ILE A 75 -0.46 -11.20 2.52
CA ILE A 75 0.04 -9.88 2.16
C ILE A 75 0.70 -9.28 3.39
N PHE A 76 2.00 -9.03 3.29
CA PHE A 76 2.75 -8.23 4.25
C PHE A 76 3.10 -6.89 3.61
N ASP A 77 3.12 -5.82 4.39
CA ASP A 77 3.54 -4.49 3.94
C ASP A 77 4.46 -3.87 5.00
N GLU A 78 5.66 -3.45 4.61
CA GLU A 78 6.59 -2.65 5.44
C GLU A 78 7.63 -1.87 4.60
N ILE A 79 8.40 -1.01 5.26
CA ILE A 79 8.63 0.43 5.00
C ILE A 79 9.67 0.83 3.93
N GLN A 80 9.44 2.06 3.44
CA GLN A 80 10.18 2.94 2.53
C GLN A 80 11.71 2.79 2.50
N GLN A 81 12.22 2.17 1.43
CA GLN A 81 13.60 2.31 0.98
C GLN A 81 13.68 3.31 -0.18
N LYS A 82 14.57 4.30 -0.06
CA LYS A 82 14.82 5.30 -1.13
C LYS A 82 15.71 4.78 -2.26
N ALA A 83 16.47 3.72 -1.97
CA ALA A 83 17.27 3.02 -2.96
C ALA A 83 17.41 1.55 -2.56
N PHE A 84 17.44 0.68 -3.56
CA PHE A 84 17.65 -0.75 -3.38
C PHE A 84 18.34 -1.32 -4.63
N LYS A 85 18.88 -2.53 -4.51
CA LYS A 85 19.65 -3.18 -5.58
C LYS A 85 18.87 -4.36 -6.14
N ILE A 86 18.76 -4.45 -7.46
CA ILE A 86 18.21 -5.61 -8.17
C ILE A 86 19.36 -6.25 -8.95
N GLY A 87 19.82 -7.43 -8.52
CA GLY A 87 21.00 -8.07 -9.11
C GLY A 87 22.26 -7.21 -8.95
N SER A 88 22.83 -6.76 -10.07
CA SER A 88 24.01 -5.87 -10.10
C SER A 88 23.66 -4.39 -10.12
N GLU A 89 22.41 -4.01 -10.36
CA GLU A 89 22.03 -2.63 -10.69
C GLU A 89 21.30 -1.94 -9.55
N TRP A 90 21.49 -0.61 -9.43
CA TRP A 90 20.84 0.19 -8.41
C TRP A 90 19.55 0.83 -8.93
N VAL A 91 18.51 0.75 -8.11
CA VAL A 91 17.27 1.50 -8.27
C VAL A 91 17.26 2.60 -7.22
N LYS A 92 17.24 3.85 -7.66
CA LYS A 92 17.31 5.03 -6.76
C LYS A 92 16.17 5.97 -7.05
N TRP A 93 15.50 6.46 -6.00
CA TRP A 93 14.47 7.49 -6.14
C TRP A 93 15.02 8.79 -6.76
N ALA A 94 16.29 9.09 -6.48
CA ALA A 94 17.01 10.24 -7.01
C ALA A 94 17.00 10.31 -8.55
N HIS A 95 16.94 9.18 -9.26
CA HIS A 95 16.84 9.21 -10.72
C HIS A 95 15.50 9.79 -11.20
N TYR A 96 14.39 9.52 -10.51
CA TYR A 96 13.10 10.12 -10.86
C TYR A 96 13.06 11.61 -10.51
N GLU A 97 13.69 12.01 -9.40
CA GLU A 97 13.86 13.42 -9.01
C GLU A 97 14.68 14.20 -10.07
N ALA A 98 15.82 13.64 -10.50
CA ALA A 98 16.68 14.22 -11.51
C ALA A 98 15.96 14.38 -12.86
N LEU A 99 15.24 13.34 -13.32
CA LEU A 99 14.42 13.42 -14.51
C LEU A 99 13.38 14.53 -14.39
N PHE A 100 12.62 14.55 -13.30
CA PHE A 100 11.57 15.55 -13.11
C PHE A 100 12.14 16.96 -13.15
N HIS A 101 13.25 17.21 -12.47
CA HIS A 101 13.91 18.51 -12.47
C HIS A 101 14.33 18.92 -13.88
N GLN A 102 14.99 18.03 -14.63
CA GLN A 102 15.43 18.31 -15.99
C GLN A 102 14.25 18.56 -16.93
N ASP A 103 13.16 17.80 -16.79
CA ASP A 103 11.96 17.93 -17.61
C ASP A 103 11.20 19.24 -17.35
N GLN A 104 11.27 19.80 -16.14
CA GLN A 104 10.72 21.13 -15.85
C GLN A 104 11.50 22.28 -16.50
N LEU A 105 12.77 22.08 -16.86
CA LEU A 105 13.61 23.10 -17.49
C LEU A 105 13.33 23.27 -18.99
N VAL A 106 12.61 22.33 -19.61
CA VAL A 106 12.33 22.35 -21.05
C VAL A 106 11.34 23.47 -21.39
N PRO A 107 11.72 24.44 -22.24
CA PRO A 107 10.83 25.54 -22.62
C PRO A 107 9.70 25.05 -23.55
N GLY A 108 8.54 25.71 -23.48
CA GLY A 108 7.45 25.51 -24.46
C GLY A 108 6.55 24.29 -24.21
N ASP A 109 6.50 23.76 -22.98
CA ASP A 109 5.67 22.60 -22.57
C ASP A 109 5.94 21.31 -23.39
N LEU A 110 7.08 21.26 -24.08
CA LEU A 110 7.61 20.10 -24.82
C LEU A 110 8.26 19.07 -23.89
N ARG A 111 7.65 18.86 -22.73
CA ARG A 111 8.12 17.93 -21.70
C ARG A 111 8.02 16.50 -22.17
N VAL A 112 9.02 15.69 -21.85
CA VAL A 112 9.06 14.25 -22.16
C VAL A 112 8.04 13.51 -21.30
N CYS A 113 7.84 13.95 -20.06
CA CYS A 113 6.89 13.41 -19.10
C CYS A 113 5.88 14.47 -18.65
N PRO A 114 4.98 14.97 -19.54
CA PRO A 114 4.14 16.14 -19.27
C PRO A 114 3.11 15.94 -18.15
N LYS A 115 2.73 14.68 -17.90
CA LYS A 115 1.79 14.28 -16.83
C LYS A 115 2.43 14.30 -15.44
N LEU A 116 3.75 14.37 -15.37
CA LEU A 116 4.49 14.35 -14.11
C LEU A 116 4.34 15.69 -13.40
N THR A 117 4.03 15.62 -12.11
CA THR A 117 3.86 16.78 -11.23
C THR A 117 4.65 16.57 -9.94
N VAL A 118 4.80 17.62 -9.13
CA VAL A 118 5.51 17.54 -7.85
C VAL A 118 4.93 16.45 -6.94
N ALA A 119 3.61 16.24 -6.94
CA ALA A 119 2.95 15.21 -6.12
C ALA A 119 3.36 13.78 -6.48
N HIS A 120 3.88 13.55 -7.69
CA HIS A 120 4.39 12.24 -8.10
C HIS A 120 5.76 11.93 -7.48
N ILE A 121 6.61 12.94 -7.35
CA ILE A 121 7.99 12.80 -6.88
C ILE A 121 8.10 13.04 -5.37
N HIS A 122 7.32 13.99 -4.86
CA HIS A 122 7.25 14.36 -3.44
C HIS A 122 5.80 14.25 -2.94
N PRO A 123 5.27 13.02 -2.79
CA PRO A 123 3.88 12.81 -2.39
C PRO A 123 3.63 13.23 -0.93
N SER A 124 2.53 13.96 -0.70
CA SER A 124 1.98 14.20 0.64
C SER A 124 1.37 12.92 1.25
N GLN A 125 0.90 12.99 2.50
CA GLN A 125 0.35 11.80 3.18
C GLN A 125 -0.88 11.22 2.49
N THR A 126 -1.71 12.05 1.87
CA THR A 126 -2.85 11.58 1.06
C THR A 126 -2.38 11.02 -0.28
N ASP A 127 -1.37 11.64 -0.90
CA ASP A 127 -0.84 11.23 -2.20
C ASP A 127 -0.20 9.85 -2.18
N LYS A 128 0.42 9.46 -1.05
CA LYS A 128 1.00 8.12 -0.86
C LYS A 128 0.01 6.98 -1.05
N THR A 129 -1.29 7.25 -0.87
CA THR A 129 -2.36 6.26 -1.07
C THR A 129 -2.94 6.27 -2.49
N MET A 130 -2.56 7.27 -3.31
CA MET A 130 -3.10 7.46 -4.64
C MET A 130 -2.33 6.61 -5.67
N VAL A 131 -2.84 5.41 -5.94
CA VAL A 131 -2.29 4.47 -6.93
C VAL A 131 -2.09 5.13 -8.30
N LYS A 132 -2.93 6.10 -8.66
CA LYS A 132 -2.78 6.88 -9.89
C LYS A 132 -1.42 7.58 -9.99
N LEU A 133 -0.93 8.20 -8.91
CA LEU A 133 0.36 8.88 -8.93
C LEU A 133 1.50 7.87 -9.08
N ALA A 134 1.45 6.77 -8.34
CA ALA A 134 2.46 5.71 -8.42
C ALA A 134 2.53 5.06 -9.82
N THR A 135 1.38 4.76 -10.42
CA THR A 135 1.31 4.16 -11.76
C THR A 135 1.84 5.10 -12.84
N GLN A 136 1.67 6.41 -12.69
CA GLN A 136 2.25 7.39 -13.60
C GLN A 136 3.78 7.47 -13.46
N VAL A 137 4.32 7.36 -12.24
CA VAL A 137 5.78 7.28 -12.01
C VAL A 137 6.39 5.99 -12.57
N PHE A 138 5.73 4.85 -12.37
CA PHE A 138 6.21 3.55 -12.83
C PHE A 138 5.68 3.16 -14.22
N SER A 139 5.61 4.12 -15.13
CA SER A 139 5.04 3.96 -16.47
C SER A 139 6.09 3.75 -17.56
N ALA A 140 5.69 3.20 -18.70
CA ALA A 140 6.54 3.10 -19.88
C ALA A 140 7.08 4.47 -20.34
N SER A 141 6.27 5.54 -20.23
CA SER A 141 6.73 6.91 -20.54
C SER A 141 7.86 7.38 -19.62
N MET A 142 7.81 7.03 -18.33
CA MET A 142 8.85 7.40 -17.38
C MET A 142 10.17 6.67 -17.66
N ALA A 143 10.10 5.39 -18.02
CA ALA A 143 11.28 4.65 -18.46
C ALA A 143 11.88 5.24 -19.75
N GLY A 144 11.04 5.64 -20.70
CA GLY A 144 11.46 6.34 -21.92
C GLY A 144 12.13 7.69 -21.61
N GLY A 145 11.59 8.45 -20.66
CA GLY A 145 12.17 9.71 -20.21
C GLY A 145 13.53 9.53 -19.54
N LEU A 146 13.69 8.51 -18.70
CA LEU A 146 14.98 8.19 -18.07
C LEU A 146 16.04 7.86 -19.12
N ASN A 147 15.69 7.04 -20.11
CA ASN A 147 16.59 6.69 -21.21
C ASN A 147 16.95 7.93 -22.06
N TYR A 148 15.97 8.78 -22.36
CA TYR A 148 16.20 10.02 -23.11
C TYR A 148 17.19 10.96 -22.42
N TYR A 149 17.02 11.22 -21.12
CA TYR A 149 17.92 12.11 -20.38
C TYR A 149 19.26 11.46 -20.02
N GLN A 150 19.33 10.14 -19.87
CA GLN A 150 20.60 9.42 -19.82
C GLN A 150 21.39 9.62 -21.12
N GLY A 151 20.72 9.52 -22.28
CA GLY A 151 21.33 9.77 -23.60
C GLY A 151 21.83 11.20 -23.82
N GLN A 152 21.30 12.18 -23.08
CA GLN A 152 21.80 13.55 -23.08
C GLN A 152 23.02 13.77 -22.17
N GLY A 153 23.46 12.75 -21.42
CA GLY A 153 24.64 12.82 -20.58
C GLY A 153 24.44 13.56 -19.26
N ILE A 154 23.20 13.55 -18.72
CA ILE A 154 22.92 14.14 -17.41
C ILE A 154 23.69 13.35 -16.33
N PRO A 155 24.58 14.00 -15.53
CA PRO A 155 25.44 13.30 -14.57
C PRO A 155 24.69 12.46 -13.54
N GLU A 156 23.51 12.94 -13.12
CA GLU A 156 22.65 12.29 -12.13
C GLU A 156 21.93 11.04 -12.66
N LEU A 157 21.96 10.82 -13.97
CA LEU A 157 21.28 9.71 -14.65
C LEU A 157 22.23 8.73 -15.35
N VAL A 158 23.55 8.88 -15.17
CA VAL A 158 24.54 8.00 -15.81
C VAL A 158 24.32 6.53 -15.43
N ASP A 159 24.01 6.25 -14.16
CA ASP A 159 23.79 4.90 -13.63
C ASP A 159 22.30 4.54 -13.45
N CYS A 160 21.40 5.15 -14.22
CA CYS A 160 19.96 4.92 -14.09
C CYS A 160 19.42 3.68 -14.83
N GLU A 161 20.27 2.88 -15.49
CA GLU A 161 19.89 1.69 -16.27
C GLU A 161 19.03 0.69 -15.46
N GLY A 162 19.46 0.37 -14.25
CA GLY A 162 18.66 -0.47 -13.34
C GLY A 162 17.30 0.11 -12.99
N THR A 163 17.19 1.45 -12.92
CA THR A 163 15.92 2.14 -12.66
C THR A 163 15.01 2.12 -13.88
N ILE A 164 15.55 2.25 -15.10
CA ILE A 164 14.81 2.09 -16.36
C ILE A 164 14.21 0.68 -16.43
N HIS A 165 15.03 -0.35 -16.24
CA HIS A 165 14.58 -1.74 -16.28
C HIS A 165 13.55 -2.06 -15.21
N PHE A 166 13.75 -1.57 -13.99
CA PHE A 166 12.78 -1.71 -12.91
C PHE A 166 11.44 -1.04 -13.25
N THR A 167 11.46 0.20 -13.74
CA THR A 167 10.27 0.95 -14.14
C THR A 167 9.47 0.20 -15.20
N MET A 168 10.15 -0.31 -16.24
CA MET A 168 9.51 -1.11 -17.29
C MET A 168 8.93 -2.41 -16.75
N ARG A 169 9.65 -3.10 -15.85
CA ARG A 169 9.18 -4.34 -15.24
C ARG A 169 7.94 -4.12 -14.38
N LEU A 170 7.91 -3.04 -13.61
CA LEU A 170 6.73 -2.65 -12.83
C LEU A 170 5.55 -2.29 -13.72
N ASN A 171 5.76 -1.50 -14.79
CA ASN A 171 4.71 -1.16 -15.74
C ASN A 171 4.06 -2.44 -16.31
N ASN A 172 4.88 -3.35 -16.85
CA ASN A 172 4.40 -4.58 -17.47
C ASN A 172 3.70 -5.50 -16.46
N LEU A 173 4.21 -5.58 -15.24
CA LEU A 173 3.58 -6.33 -14.16
C LEU A 173 2.21 -5.73 -13.80
N PHE A 174 2.13 -4.42 -13.63
CA PHE A 174 0.89 -3.73 -13.29
C PHE A 174 -0.14 -3.92 -14.40
N ASP A 175 0.25 -3.79 -15.66
CA ASP A 175 -0.62 -4.01 -16.82
C ASP A 175 -1.08 -5.46 -16.91
N ALA A 176 -0.19 -6.44 -16.67
CA ALA A 176 -0.52 -7.87 -16.66
C ALA A 176 -1.52 -8.23 -15.55
N LEU A 177 -1.33 -7.70 -14.33
CA LEU A 177 -2.20 -7.98 -13.19
C LEU A 177 -3.56 -7.26 -13.28
N ASN A 178 -3.63 -6.13 -14.00
CA ASN A 178 -4.86 -5.38 -14.19
C ASN A 178 -5.54 -5.63 -15.54
N ARG A 179 -5.16 -6.70 -16.27
CA ARG A 179 -5.88 -7.10 -17.49
C ARG A 179 -7.33 -7.45 -17.13
N ARG A 180 -8.28 -6.77 -17.77
CA ARG A 180 -9.72 -6.95 -17.54
C ARG A 180 -10.35 -8.11 -18.31
N TYR A 181 -9.65 -8.69 -19.29
CA TYR A 181 -10.17 -9.76 -20.13
C TYR A 181 -9.33 -11.05 -19.96
N PRO A 182 -9.96 -12.22 -19.68
CA PRO A 182 -9.27 -13.50 -19.56
C PRO A 182 -8.61 -13.99 -20.88
N ALA A 183 -9.06 -13.49 -22.03
CA ALA A 183 -8.62 -13.96 -23.35
C ALA A 183 -7.19 -13.52 -23.75
N GLU A 184 -6.52 -12.71 -22.93
CA GLU A 184 -5.15 -12.22 -23.15
C GLU A 184 -4.23 -12.54 -21.95
N GLY A 185 -4.57 -13.59 -21.19
CA GLY A 185 -3.81 -14.07 -20.03
C GLY A 185 -3.39 -15.53 -20.19
N LEU A 186 -2.10 -15.72 -20.51
CA LEU A 186 -1.36 -16.95 -20.85
C LEU A 186 -1.78 -17.63 -22.16
#